data_AF-A0AAW2J9W1-F1
#
_entry.id   AF-A0AAW2J9W1-F1
#
_cell.length_a   1.000
_cell.length_b   1.000
_cell.length_c   1.000
_cell.angle_alpha   90.00
_cell.angle_beta   90.00
_cell.angle_gamma   90.00
#
_symmetry.space_group_name_H-M   'P 1'
#
loop_
_entity.id
_entity.type
_entity.pdbx_description
1 polymer ?
#
loop_
_entity_poly.entity_id
_entity_poly.type
_entity_poly.pdbx_seq_one_letter_code
_entity_poly.pdbx_strand_id
1 'polypeptide(L)'
;MNNSLMGKHLWQILEKRHDSIWVSWITKYKLRHGTLWAANGNEGSWIWKKLLKLRNQLIKGIRFQVGDGTDFKLWLDPWHPDGTLIHKYPHGPLVTGLSLDSPLSTVIVDGHWNWPSENHIDINEIINKLPAIIVALLI
;
A
#
# COMPACT_ATOMS: atom_id res chain seq x y z
N MET A 1 -1.15 2.50 -27.27
CA MET A 1 -1.44 3.15 -25.97
C MET A 1 -0.17 3.72 -25.36
N ASN A 2 -0.06 5.04 -25.27
CA ASN A 2 1.14 5.78 -24.82
C ASN A 2 1.41 5.56 -23.31
N ASN A 3 2.66 5.23 -22.95
CA ASN A 3 3.05 5.03 -21.55
C ASN A 3 2.90 6.33 -20.73
N SER A 4 3.08 7.50 -21.34
CA SER A 4 2.94 8.79 -20.65
C SER A 4 1.50 9.05 -20.18
N LEU A 5 0.51 8.72 -21.01
CA LEU A 5 -0.91 8.89 -20.66
C LEU A 5 -1.31 7.93 -19.52
N MET A 6 -0.87 6.66 -19.59
CA MET A 6 -1.11 5.72 -18.50
C MET A 6 -0.38 6.10 -17.22
N GLY A 7 0.82 6.66 -17.31
CA GLY A 7 1.54 7.23 -16.17
C GLY A 7 0.74 8.35 -15.51
N LYS A 8 0.17 9.27 -16.29
CA LYS A 8 -0.70 10.34 -15.75
C LYS A 8 -1.93 9.77 -15.02
N HIS A 9 -2.61 8.80 -15.60
CA HIS A 9 -3.77 8.17 -14.95
C HIS A 9 -3.39 7.41 -13.68
N LEU A 10 -2.23 6.75 -13.69
CA LEU A 10 -1.70 6.07 -12.51
C LEU A 10 -1.39 7.07 -11.40
N TRP A 11 -0.81 8.22 -11.74
CA TRP A 11 -0.58 9.31 -10.80
C TRP A 11 -1.88 9.87 -10.23
N GLN A 12 -2.92 10.06 -11.05
CA GLN A 12 -4.25 10.48 -10.58
C GLN A 12 -4.88 9.47 -9.60
N ILE A 13 -4.70 8.17 -9.83
CA ILE A 13 -5.13 7.12 -8.88
C ILE A 13 -4.40 7.29 -7.55
N LEU A 14 -3.08 7.54 -7.58
CA LEU A 14 -2.26 7.72 -6.38
C LEU A 14 -2.64 8.96 -5.58
N GLU A 15 -2.89 10.09 -6.25
CA GLU A 15 -3.34 11.33 -5.62
C GLU A 15 -4.80 11.28 -5.15
N LYS A 16 -5.49 10.12 -5.28
CA LYS A 16 -6.92 9.95 -5.00
C LYS A 16 -7.78 11.00 -5.72
N ARG A 17 -7.34 11.45 -6.91
CA ARG A 17 -8.08 12.42 -7.73
C ARG A 17 -9.12 11.68 -8.55
N HIS A 18 -10.39 11.95 -8.24
CA HIS A 18 -11.54 11.35 -8.89
C HIS A 18 -12.06 12.15 -10.10
N ASP A 19 -11.23 13.06 -10.62
CA ASP A 19 -11.53 13.94 -11.76
C ASP A 19 -11.73 13.18 -13.08
N SER A 20 -11.24 11.94 -13.16
CA SER A 20 -11.41 11.05 -14.31
C SER A 20 -12.45 9.96 -14.04
N ILE A 21 -13.44 9.83 -14.93
CA ILE A 21 -14.44 8.74 -14.92
C ILE A 21 -13.75 7.38 -14.88
N TRP A 22 -12.66 7.23 -15.65
CA TRP A 22 -11.89 5.99 -15.68
C TRP A 22 -11.22 5.68 -14.34
N VAL A 23 -10.64 6.69 -13.67
CA VAL A 23 -10.05 6.54 -12.33
C VAL A 23 -11.12 6.15 -11.32
N SER A 24 -12.25 6.84 -11.31
CA SER A 24 -13.40 6.51 -10.45
C SER A 24 -13.94 5.10 -10.69
N TRP A 25 -14.01 4.66 -11.95
CA TRP A 25 -14.41 3.29 -12.28
C TRP A 25 -13.39 2.25 -11.80
N ILE A 26 -12.08 2.46 -12.03
CA ILE A 26 -11.02 1.57 -11.56
C ILE A 26 -11.06 1.47 -10.03
N THR A 27 -11.14 2.60 -9.32
CA THR A 27 -11.14 2.60 -7.86
C THR A 27 -12.37 1.86 -7.31
N LYS A 28 -13.55 2.06 -7.90
CA LYS A 28 -14.79 1.43 -7.45
C LYS A 28 -14.88 -0.06 -7.78
N TYR A 29 -14.49 -0.47 -8.99
CA TYR A 29 -14.75 -1.82 -9.51
C TYR A 29 -13.52 -2.73 -9.51
N LYS A 30 -12.30 -2.17 -9.62
CA LYS A 30 -11.06 -2.96 -9.61
C LYS A 30 -10.32 -2.94 -8.28
N LEU A 31 -10.41 -1.84 -7.53
CA LEU A 31 -9.69 -1.67 -6.25
C LEU A 31 -10.60 -1.74 -5.01
N ARG A 32 -11.86 -2.17 -5.17
CA ARG A 32 -12.95 -2.13 -4.17
C ARG A 32 -12.55 -2.27 -2.70
N HIS A 33 -11.75 -3.28 -2.36
CA HIS A 33 -11.28 -3.53 -0.98
C HIS A 33 -9.75 -3.49 -0.86
N GLY A 34 -9.05 -3.26 -1.98
CA GLY A 34 -7.60 -3.28 -2.07
C GLY A 34 -7.01 -1.89 -2.29
N THR A 35 -5.71 -1.88 -2.55
CA THR A 35 -4.99 -0.70 -3.02
C THR A 35 -4.43 -1.01 -4.40
N LEU A 36 -4.02 0.02 -5.13
CA LEU A 36 -3.29 -0.15 -6.38
C LEU A 36 -2.06 -1.06 -6.19
N TRP A 37 -1.43 -1.03 -5.02
CA TRP A 37 -0.22 -1.76 -4.70
C TRP A 37 -0.48 -3.23 -4.44
N ALA A 38 -1.55 -3.56 -3.70
CA ALA A 38 -1.94 -4.94 -3.45
C ALA A 38 -2.59 -5.64 -4.67
N ALA A 39 -3.01 -4.87 -5.68
CA ALA A 39 -3.71 -5.40 -6.85
C ALA A 39 -2.91 -6.45 -7.64
N ASN A 40 -3.58 -7.54 -8.04
CA ASN A 40 -3.04 -8.60 -8.89
C ASN A 40 -3.28 -8.30 -10.39
N GLY A 41 -2.30 -8.67 -11.22
CA GLY A 41 -2.34 -8.56 -12.68
C GLY A 41 -2.60 -9.85 -13.45
N ASN A 42 -2.79 -10.99 -12.78
CA ASN A 42 -3.10 -12.26 -13.44
C ASN A 42 -4.42 -12.18 -14.22
N GLU A 43 -5.40 -11.49 -13.64
CA GLU A 43 -6.74 -11.32 -14.19
C GLU A 43 -7.01 -9.88 -14.65
N GLY A 44 -7.87 -9.73 -15.65
CA GLY A 44 -8.33 -8.42 -16.14
C GLY A 44 -7.88 -8.07 -17.56
N SER A 45 -8.28 -6.88 -17.99
CA SER A 45 -8.05 -6.40 -19.35
C SER A 45 -6.57 -6.16 -19.63
N TRP A 46 -6.21 -6.16 -20.92
CA TRP A 46 -4.83 -5.82 -21.35
C TRP A 46 -4.36 -4.46 -20.80
N ILE A 47 -5.27 -3.50 -20.72
CA ILE A 47 -5.02 -2.16 -20.16
C ILE A 47 -4.67 -2.26 -18.66
N TRP A 48 -5.40 -3.07 -17.90
CA TRP A 48 -5.12 -3.31 -16.48
C TRP A 48 -3.74 -3.93 -16.27
N LYS A 49 -3.41 -4.97 -17.04
CA LYS A 49 -2.08 -5.61 -16.98
C LYS A 49 -0.96 -4.61 -17.29
N LYS A 50 -1.16 -3.76 -18.30
CA LYS A 50 -0.20 -2.71 -18.66
C LYS A 50 -0.06 -1.64 -17.56
N LEU A 51 -1.17 -1.24 -16.93
CA LEU A 51 -1.17 -0.32 -15.79
C LEU A 51 -0.34 -0.86 -14.62
N LEU A 52 -0.55 -2.12 -14.24
CA LEU A 52 0.20 -2.74 -13.13
C LEU A 52 1.69 -2.94 -13.47
N LYS A 53 2.02 -3.17 -14.74
CA LYS A 53 3.41 -3.16 -15.20
C LYS A 53 4.07 -1.79 -14.99
N LEU A 54 3.36 -0.70 -15.30
CA LEU A 54 3.84 0.67 -15.07
C LEU A 54 3.93 1.00 -13.57
N ARG A 55 2.97 0.55 -12.75
CA ARG A 55 3.04 0.64 -11.28
C ARG A 55 4.34 0.06 -10.74
N ASN A 56 4.72 -1.13 -11.19
CA ASN A 56 5.96 -1.79 -10.75
C ASN A 56 7.24 -1.04 -11.20
N GLN A 57 7.15 -0.20 -12.23
CA GLN A 57 8.25 0.67 -12.63
C GLN A 57 8.30 1.93 -11.77
N LEU A 58 7.14 2.54 -11.51
CA LEU A 58 7.02 3.77 -10.73
C LEU A 58 7.38 3.58 -9.26
N ILE A 59 7.02 2.45 -8.66
CA ILE A 59 7.32 2.19 -7.24
C ILE A 59 8.83 2.28 -6.93
N LYS A 60 9.69 1.98 -7.91
CA LYS A 60 11.14 2.08 -7.76
C LYS A 60 11.65 3.52 -7.61
N GLY A 61 10.87 4.50 -8.07
CA GLY A 61 11.19 5.92 -7.99
C GLY A 61 10.43 6.67 -6.89
N ILE A 62 9.54 6.00 -6.15
CA ILE A 62 8.72 6.62 -5.11
C ILE A 62 9.30 6.25 -3.74
N ARG A 63 9.41 7.25 -2.86
CA ARG A 63 9.70 7.03 -1.44
C ARG A 63 8.43 7.30 -0.65
N PHE A 64 8.07 6.37 0.22
CA PHE A 64 6.93 6.52 1.10
C PHE A 64 7.40 7.07 2.45
N GLN A 65 6.72 8.09 2.95
CA GLN A 65 6.93 8.62 4.29
C GLN A 65 5.71 8.25 5.13
N VAL A 66 5.94 7.47 6.19
CA VAL A 66 4.87 6.88 7.02
C VAL A 66 4.03 7.95 7.74
N GLY A 67 4.67 9.01 8.26
CA GLY A 67 4.00 10.03 9.05
C GLY A 67 3.35 9.43 10.31
N ASP A 68 2.08 9.74 10.55
CA ASP A 68 1.24 9.18 11.62
C ASP A 68 0.54 7.86 11.25
N GLY A 69 0.73 7.39 10.01
CA GLY A 69 0.16 6.15 9.50
C GLY A 69 -1.32 6.19 9.12
N THR A 70 -2.00 7.34 9.13
CA THR A 70 -3.45 7.38 8.79
C THR A 70 -3.73 7.25 7.30
N ASP A 71 -2.78 7.66 6.46
CA ASP A 71 -2.92 7.63 4.99
C ASP A 71 -2.63 6.26 4.37
N PHE A 72 -2.04 5.36 5.14
CA PHE A 72 -1.60 4.04 4.70
C PHE A 72 -2.49 2.95 5.28
N LYS A 73 -2.79 1.95 4.46
CA LYS A 73 -3.29 0.65 4.89
C LYS A 73 -2.12 -0.26 5.24
N LEU A 74 -2.16 -0.81 6.45
CA LEU A 74 -1.10 -1.62 7.04
C LEU A 74 -0.62 -2.74 6.10
N TRP A 75 -1.55 -3.52 5.57
CA TRP A 75 -1.24 -4.70 4.76
C TRP A 75 -1.11 -4.44 3.27
N LEU A 76 -1.76 -3.36 2.80
CA LEU A 76 -2.03 -3.15 1.38
C LEU A 76 -1.15 -2.07 0.76
N ASP A 77 -0.56 -1.16 1.53
CA ASP A 77 0.31 -0.11 1.00
C ASP A 77 1.80 -0.43 1.21
N PRO A 78 2.69 0.03 0.31
CA PRO A 78 4.11 -0.31 0.30
C PRO A 78 4.94 0.64 1.19
N TRP A 79 4.58 0.75 2.47
CA TRP A 79 5.31 1.58 3.43
C TRP A 79 6.54 0.87 4.02
N HIS A 80 6.59 -0.46 3.96
CA HIS A 80 7.64 -1.30 4.52
C HIS A 80 8.74 -1.62 3.48
N PRO A 81 10.01 -1.86 3.88
CA PRO A 81 11.08 -2.24 2.93
C PRO A 81 10.81 -3.49 2.10
N ASP A 82 10.05 -4.45 2.64
CA ASP A 82 9.61 -5.64 1.89
C ASP A 82 8.45 -5.33 0.90
N GLY A 83 8.06 -4.05 0.76
CA GLY A 83 6.97 -3.59 -0.09
C GLY A 83 5.60 -3.80 0.57
N THR A 84 4.63 -4.25 -0.22
CA THR A 84 3.26 -4.48 0.25
C THR A 84 3.18 -5.79 1.05
N LEU A 85 2.95 -5.68 2.37
CA LEU A 85 3.07 -6.82 3.30
C LEU A 85 2.20 -8.02 2.95
N ILE A 86 0.96 -7.84 2.46
CA ILE A 86 0.07 -8.98 2.16
C ILE A 86 0.64 -9.92 1.07
N HIS A 87 1.55 -9.43 0.21
CA HIS A 87 2.16 -10.27 -0.82
C HIS A 87 3.21 -11.22 -0.26
N LYS A 88 3.92 -10.81 0.80
CA LYS A 88 4.97 -11.61 1.44
C LYS A 88 4.45 -12.39 2.65
N TYR A 89 3.52 -11.80 3.39
CA TYR A 89 2.93 -12.32 4.61
C TYR A 89 1.40 -12.46 4.46
N PRO A 90 0.92 -13.40 3.62
CA PRO A 90 -0.51 -13.54 3.33
C PRO A 90 -1.35 -13.87 4.57
N HIS A 91 -0.74 -14.46 5.60
CA HIS A 91 -1.38 -14.80 6.87
C HIS A 91 -1.25 -13.71 7.95
N GLY A 92 -0.51 -12.63 7.69
CA GLY A 92 -0.28 -11.54 8.65
C GLY A 92 -1.56 -10.98 9.30
N PRO A 93 -2.62 -10.66 8.53
CA PRO A 93 -3.89 -10.18 9.08
C PRO A 93 -4.53 -11.17 10.07
N LEU A 94 -4.46 -12.48 9.77
CA LEU A 94 -5.03 -13.52 10.62
C LEU A 94 -4.25 -13.68 11.92
N VAL A 95 -2.92 -13.69 11.82
CA VAL A 95 -2.01 -13.81 12.97
C VAL A 95 -2.21 -12.61 13.89
N THR A 96 -2.04 -11.39 13.38
CA THR A 96 -2.16 -10.17 14.19
C THR A 96 -3.57 -9.84 14.70
N GLY A 97 -4.61 -10.50 14.17
CA GLY A 97 -6.00 -10.11 14.38
C GLY A 97 -6.40 -8.77 13.75
N LEU A 98 -5.53 -8.15 12.95
CA LEU A 98 -5.78 -6.87 12.28
C LEU A 98 -6.42 -7.09 10.91
N SER A 99 -7.52 -6.40 10.63
CA SER A 99 -8.23 -6.52 9.35
C SER A 99 -7.36 -6.10 8.16
N LEU A 100 -7.68 -6.60 6.97
CA LEU A 100 -6.92 -6.28 5.74
C LEU A 100 -6.93 -4.76 5.40
N ASP A 101 -8.01 -4.08 5.76
CA ASP A 101 -8.21 -2.65 5.58
C ASP A 101 -7.76 -1.79 6.78
N SER A 102 -7.15 -2.41 7.81
CA SER A 102 -6.64 -1.70 8.98
C SER A 102 -5.64 -0.60 8.57
N PRO A 103 -5.79 0.63 9.10
CA PRO A 103 -4.83 1.68 8.85
C PRO A 103 -3.49 1.37 9.55
N LEU A 104 -2.40 1.87 8.99
CA LEU A 104 -1.06 1.70 9.55
C LEU A 104 -0.94 2.35 10.95
N SER A 105 -1.73 3.41 11.20
CA SER A 105 -1.83 4.04 12.52
C SER A 105 -2.29 3.09 13.63
N THR A 106 -2.87 1.93 13.33
CA THR A 106 -3.24 0.92 14.35
C THR A 106 -2.04 0.34 15.09
N VAL A 107 -0.87 0.32 14.44
CA VAL A 107 0.40 -0.18 15.02
C VAL A 107 1.39 0.95 15.28
N ILE A 108 0.92 2.20 15.32
CA ILE A 108 1.71 3.39 15.66
C ILE A 108 1.04 4.10 16.83
N VAL A 109 1.72 4.19 17.97
CA VAL A 109 1.24 4.88 19.17
C VAL A 109 2.33 5.83 19.64
N ASP A 110 1.99 7.11 19.80
CA ASP A 110 2.90 8.17 20.24
C ASP A 110 4.23 8.21 19.45
N GLY A 111 4.16 7.99 18.14
CA GLY A 111 5.34 7.97 17.26
C GLY A 111 6.22 6.72 17.38
N HIS A 112 5.74 5.68 18.05
CA HIS A 112 6.44 4.42 18.24
C HIS A 112 5.66 3.26 17.62
N TRP A 113 6.38 2.25 17.14
CA TRP A 113 5.79 1.02 16.65
C TRP A 113 5.24 0.18 17.80
N ASN A 114 3.96 -0.15 17.73
CA ASN A 114 3.25 -0.97 18.71
C ASN A 114 2.55 -2.14 18.00
N TRP A 115 3.34 -3.15 17.61
CA TRP A 115 2.83 -4.35 16.96
C TRP A 115 2.30 -5.35 18.00
N PRO A 116 1.24 -6.11 17.69
CA PRO A 116 0.78 -7.17 18.56
C PRO A 116 1.90 -8.19 18.74
N SER A 117 2.32 -8.38 19.99
CA SER A 117 3.41 -9.27 20.36
C SER A 117 2.94 -10.73 20.36
N GLU A 118 2.80 -11.30 19.17
CA GLU A 118 2.66 -12.74 19.01
C GLU A 118 4.01 -13.34 18.64
N ASN A 119 4.35 -14.49 19.25
CA ASN A 119 5.55 -15.26 18.92
C ASN A 119 5.39 -15.96 17.55
N HIS A 120 5.19 -15.17 16.50
CA HIS A 120 5.06 -15.64 15.13
C HIS A 120 6.22 -15.15 14.28
N ILE A 121 6.85 -16.07 13.54
CA ILE A 121 8.09 -15.80 12.81
C ILE A 121 7.92 -14.67 11.78
N ASP A 122 6.79 -14.62 11.09
CA ASP A 122 6.47 -13.57 10.12
C ASP A 122 6.42 -12.18 10.77
N ILE A 123 5.79 -12.05 11.95
CA ILE A 123 5.65 -10.78 12.64
C ILE A 123 7.00 -10.30 13.15
N ASN A 124 7.82 -11.21 13.67
CA ASN A 124 9.19 -10.89 14.04
C ASN A 124 10.02 -10.41 12.84
N GLU A 125 9.85 -11.01 11.67
CA GLU A 125 10.56 -10.56 10.47
C GLU A 125 10.13 -9.16 10.02
N ILE A 126 8.83 -8.86 10.10
CA ILE A 126 8.30 -7.51 9.84
C ILE A 126 8.90 -6.51 10.84
N ILE A 127 8.85 -6.81 12.14
CA ILE A 127 9.33 -5.92 13.20
C ILE A 127 10.82 -5.60 13.03
N ASN A 128 11.64 -6.58 12.66
CA ASN A 128 13.08 -6.42 12.48
C ASN A 128 13.48 -5.49 11.31
N LYS A 129 12.53 -5.15 10.43
CA LYS A 129 12.75 -4.34 9.23
C LYS A 129 11.95 -3.05 9.24
N LEU A 130 11.36 -2.67 10.38
CA LEU A 130 10.53 -1.48 10.48
C LEU A 130 11.35 -0.22 10.14
N PRO A 131 10.85 0.65 9.24
CA PRO A 131 11.49 1.93 8.96
C PRO A 131 11.31 2.88 10.15
N ALA A 132 12.16 3.91 10.20
CA ALA A 132 11.99 5.00 11.15
C ALA A 132 10.67 5.74 10.89
N ILE A 133 9.92 6.03 11.95
CA ILE A 133 8.73 6.88 11.89
C ILE A 133 9.21 8.34 11.87
N ILE A 134 9.05 9.00 10.72
CA ILE A 134 9.39 10.43 10.58
C ILE A 134 8.09 11.21 10.70
N VAL A 135 7.73 11.57 11.93
CA VAL A 135 6.68 12.55 12.19
C VAL A 135 7.28 13.93 11.94
N ALA A 136 6.76 14.68 10.98
CA ALA A 136 7.13 16.08 10.83
C ALA A 136 6.67 16.81 12.09
N LEU A 137 7.61 17.21 12.95
CA LEU A 137 7.33 18.14 14.03
C LEU A 137 6.90 19.45 13.36
N LEU A 138 5.64 19.85 13.55
CA LEU A 138 5.20 21.20 13.24
C LEU A 138 6.02 22.16 14.11
N ILE A 139 7.02 22.80 13.50
CA ILE A 139 7.64 24.04 14.00
C ILE A 139 6.89 25.20 13.36
#